data_AF-A0AAE2EKA1-F1
#
_entry.id   AF-A0AAE2EKA1-F1
#
_cell.length_a   1.000
_cell.length_b   1.000
_cell.length_c   1.000
_cell.angle_alpha   90.00
_cell.angle_beta   90.00
_cell.angle_gamma   90.00
#
_symmetry.space_group_name_H-M   'P 1'
#
loop_
_entity.id
_entity.type
_entity.pdbx_description
1 polymer ?
#
loop_
_entity_poly.entity_id
_entity_poly.type
_entity_poly.pdbx_seq_one_letter_code
_entity_poly.pdbx_strand_id
1 'polypeptide(L)'
;MKMLKVTNDALNYYRESVKGNKNITEEQARAKLTRNVKLVQEEAPERVLRSGLFSKVYMYHDLHITVRNGKVIKIVNHKRPRFSKKRYIELSKVLGIKDIKYYRKHCIAR
;
A
#
# COMPACT_ATOMS: atom_id res chain seq x y z
N MET A 1 0.55 -25.03 4.24
CA MET A 1 1.02 -23.84 3.48
C MET A 1 2.27 -23.28 4.14
N LYS A 2 3.32 -22.93 3.38
CA LYS A 2 4.57 -22.41 3.96
C LYS A 2 4.49 -20.89 4.16
N MET A 3 4.69 -20.41 5.39
CA MET A 3 4.73 -18.97 5.67
C MET A 3 6.01 -18.33 5.12
N LEU A 4 5.89 -17.10 4.62
CA LEU A 4 7.04 -16.31 4.24
C LEU A 4 7.94 -16.06 5.45
N LYS A 5 9.25 -16.06 5.24
CA LYS A 5 10.21 -15.49 6.19
C LYS A 5 10.22 -13.96 6.05
N VAL A 6 10.73 -13.24 7.04
CA VAL A 6 10.89 -11.78 6.98
C VAL A 6 12.31 -11.41 7.43
N THR A 7 12.93 -10.39 6.85
CA THR A 7 14.18 -9.82 7.38
C THR A 7 13.88 -8.94 8.60
N ASN A 8 14.85 -8.77 9.49
CA ASN A 8 14.69 -7.88 10.64
C ASN A 8 14.36 -6.44 10.21
N ASP A 9 15.04 -5.94 9.18
CA ASP A 9 14.78 -4.59 8.66
C ASP A 9 13.35 -4.43 8.13
N ALA A 10 12.86 -5.40 7.35
CA ALA A 10 11.50 -5.37 6.83
C ALA A 10 10.48 -5.51 7.96
N LEU A 11 10.75 -6.36 8.96
CA LEU A 11 9.89 -6.53 10.12
C LEU A 11 9.77 -5.25 10.95
N ASN A 12 10.92 -4.63 11.27
CA ASN A 12 10.97 -3.38 12.03
C ASN A 12 10.25 -2.25 11.28
N TYR A 13 10.56 -2.08 9.99
CA TYR A 13 9.87 -1.10 9.16
C TYR A 13 8.36 -1.35 9.10
N TYR A 14 7.92 -2.60 8.98
CA TYR A 14 6.49 -2.93 8.95
C TYR A 14 5.75 -2.59 10.24
N ARG A 15 6.38 -2.83 11.39
CA ARG A 15 5.84 -2.47 12.71
C ARG A 15 5.65 -0.96 12.85
N GLU A 16 6.63 -0.19 12.39
CA GLU A 16 6.64 1.26 12.52
C GLU A 16 5.77 1.98 11.48
N SER A 17 5.81 1.51 10.23
CA SER A 17 5.17 2.20 9.12
C SER A 17 3.68 1.90 8.98
N VAL A 18 3.19 0.76 9.47
CA VAL A 18 1.77 0.36 9.34
C VAL A 18 1.04 0.58 10.66
N LYS A 19 -0.04 1.37 10.61
CA LYS A 19 -0.85 1.70 11.80
C LYS A 19 -1.36 0.42 12.45
N GLY A 20 -1.22 0.33 13.78
CA GLY A 20 -1.67 -0.81 14.58
C GLY A 20 -0.73 -2.02 14.54
N ASN A 21 0.45 -1.92 13.90
CA ASN A 21 1.42 -3.00 13.86
C ASN A 21 2.61 -2.84 14.83
N LYS A 22 2.69 -1.75 15.60
CA LYS A 22 3.87 -1.44 16.45
C LYS A 22 4.30 -2.60 17.36
N ASN A 23 3.35 -3.29 17.98
CA ASN A 23 3.61 -4.30 19.02
C ASN A 23 3.32 -5.74 18.58
N ILE A 24 3.21 -6.01 17.27
CA ILE A 24 2.89 -7.37 16.81
C ILE A 24 4.11 -8.28 16.89
N THR A 25 3.88 -9.57 17.17
CA THR A 25 4.94 -10.59 17.14
C THR A 25 5.45 -10.81 15.72
N GLU A 26 6.66 -11.36 15.58
CA GLU A 26 7.20 -11.71 14.26
C GLU A 26 6.28 -12.69 13.54
N GLU A 27 5.75 -13.69 14.25
CA GLU A 27 4.84 -14.68 13.70
C GLU A 27 3.57 -14.04 13.14
N GLN A 28 2.95 -13.12 13.90
CA GLN A 28 1.78 -12.39 13.44
C GLN A 28 2.10 -11.50 12.22
N ALA A 29 3.28 -10.88 12.19
CA ALA A 29 3.73 -10.12 11.02
C ALA A 29 3.89 -11.02 9.79
N ARG A 30 4.53 -12.18 9.94
CA ARG A 30 4.71 -13.17 8.86
C ARG A 30 3.36 -13.67 8.34
N ALA A 31 2.41 -13.97 9.23
CA ALA A 31 1.07 -14.38 8.83
C ALA A 31 0.35 -13.29 8.04
N LYS A 32 0.35 -12.04 8.52
CA LYS A 32 -0.25 -10.88 7.82
C LYS A 32 0.38 -10.64 6.45
N LEU A 33 1.70 -10.64 6.35
CA LEU A 33 2.41 -10.41 5.10
C LEU A 33 2.18 -11.55 4.10
N THR A 34 2.19 -12.80 4.58
CA THR A 34 1.90 -13.97 3.74
C THR A 34 0.48 -13.91 3.20
N ARG A 35 -0.52 -13.57 4.04
CA ARG A 35 -1.90 -13.36 3.60
C ARG A 35 -1.99 -12.29 2.52
N ASN A 36 -1.38 -11.12 2.74
CA ASN A 36 -1.44 -10.01 1.78
C ASN A 36 -0.81 -10.39 0.43
N VAL A 37 0.34 -11.07 0.44
CA VAL A 37 1.00 -11.56 -0.78
C VAL A 37 0.10 -12.54 -1.55
N LYS A 38 -0.57 -13.45 -0.85
CA LYS A 38 -1.50 -14.40 -1.47
C LYS A 38 -2.71 -13.75 -2.09
N LEU A 39 -3.36 -12.84 -1.36
CA LEU A 39 -4.51 -12.10 -1.89
C LEU A 39 -4.15 -11.38 -3.20
N VAL A 40 -2.99 -10.70 -3.24
CA VAL A 40 -2.52 -10.07 -4.48
C VAL A 40 -2.31 -11.12 -5.58
N GLN A 41 -1.66 -12.25 -5.27
CA GLN A 41 -1.38 -13.26 -6.27
C GLN A 41 -2.63 -13.96 -6.82
N GLU A 42 -3.63 -14.18 -5.97
CA GLU A 42 -4.85 -14.93 -6.29
C GLU A 42 -5.93 -14.03 -6.92
N GLU A 43 -6.09 -12.80 -6.43
CA GLU A 43 -7.18 -11.90 -6.84
C GLU A 43 -6.76 -10.77 -7.78
N ALA A 44 -5.49 -10.39 -7.79
CA ALA A 44 -4.97 -9.26 -8.57
C ALA A 44 -3.54 -9.51 -9.12
N PRO A 45 -3.33 -10.58 -9.91
CA PRO A 45 -2.00 -10.97 -10.38
C PRO A 45 -1.31 -9.89 -11.23
N GLU A 46 -2.06 -8.97 -11.84
CA GLU A 46 -1.53 -7.81 -12.55
C GLU A 46 -0.76 -6.84 -11.64
N ARG A 47 -0.97 -6.92 -10.32
CA ARG A 47 -0.28 -6.13 -9.29
C ARG A 47 0.99 -6.81 -8.74
N VAL A 48 1.46 -7.86 -9.43
CA VAL A 48 2.72 -8.54 -9.13
C VAL A 48 3.77 -8.14 -10.16
N LEU A 49 4.76 -7.35 -9.73
CA LEU A 49 5.84 -6.88 -10.59
C LEU A 49 7.10 -7.70 -10.36
N ARG A 50 7.78 -8.11 -11.45
CA ARG A 50 9.14 -8.65 -11.34
C ARG A 50 10.10 -7.50 -11.04
N SER A 51 10.99 -7.67 -10.07
CA SER A 51 11.97 -6.66 -9.69
C SER A 51 13.34 -7.31 -9.54
N GLY A 52 14.29 -6.91 -10.39
CA GLY A 52 15.61 -7.50 -10.46
C GLY A 52 15.60 -9.03 -10.67
N LEU A 53 16.72 -9.67 -10.29
CA LEU A 53 16.87 -11.11 -10.43
C LEU A 53 16.22 -11.83 -9.22
N PHE A 54 15.20 -12.66 -9.49
CA PHE A 54 14.48 -13.49 -8.52
C PHE A 54 13.59 -12.79 -7.48
N SER A 55 13.35 -11.48 -7.59
CA SER A 55 12.43 -10.79 -6.67
C SER A 55 11.10 -10.43 -7.34
N LYS A 56 10.05 -10.41 -6.54
CA LYS A 56 8.71 -9.97 -6.92
C LYS A 56 8.22 -8.92 -5.94
N VAL A 57 7.57 -7.89 -6.45
CA VAL A 57 6.88 -6.87 -5.65
C VAL A 57 5.39 -7.13 -5.74
N TYR A 58 4.75 -7.31 -4.60
CA TYR A 58 3.31 -7.50 -4.46
C TYR A 58 2.70 -6.20 -3.95
N MET A 59 1.81 -5.58 -4.73
CA MET A 59 1.20 -4.30 -4.38
C MET A 59 -0.16 -4.50 -3.69
N TYR A 60 -0.13 -4.61 -2.36
CA TYR A 60 -1.33 -4.74 -1.52
C TYR A 60 -1.80 -3.37 -1.03
N HIS A 61 -2.79 -2.79 -1.71
CA HIS A 61 -3.20 -1.38 -1.50
C HIS A 61 -1.99 -0.43 -1.56
N ASP A 62 -1.71 0.30 -0.48
CA ASP A 62 -0.56 1.22 -0.37
C ASP A 62 0.73 0.52 0.11
N LEU A 63 0.67 -0.77 0.40
CA LEU A 63 1.79 -1.55 0.92
C LEU A 63 2.44 -2.37 -0.20
N HIS A 64 3.66 -2.00 -0.59
CA HIS A 64 4.46 -2.78 -1.53
C HIS A 64 5.36 -3.74 -0.75
N ILE A 65 5.21 -5.03 -1.03
CA ILE A 65 5.93 -6.12 -0.35
C ILE A 65 6.88 -6.77 -1.35
N THR A 66 8.19 -6.62 -1.14
CA THR A 66 9.20 -7.26 -1.98
C THR A 66 9.60 -8.61 -1.39
N VAL A 67 9.40 -9.68 -2.15
CA VAL A 67 9.73 -11.05 -1.78
C VAL A 67 10.83 -11.57 -2.69
N ARG A 68 11.86 -12.18 -2.11
CA ARG A 68 12.92 -12.91 -2.80
C ARG A 68 13.07 -14.28 -2.15
N ASN A 69 12.98 -15.36 -2.94
CA ASN A 69 13.14 -16.74 -2.47
C ASN A 69 12.31 -17.08 -1.20
N GLY A 70 11.04 -16.66 -1.17
CA GLY A 70 10.13 -16.93 -0.03
C GLY A 70 10.41 -16.12 1.24
N LYS A 71 11.24 -15.07 1.15
CA LYS A 71 11.54 -14.13 2.24
C LYS A 71 11.13 -12.72 1.83
N VAL A 72 10.39 -12.04 2.70
CA VAL A 72 10.12 -10.61 2.59
C VAL A 72 11.40 -9.85 2.94
N ILE A 73 11.97 -9.14 1.97
CA ILE A 73 13.25 -8.44 2.12
C ILE A 73 13.10 -6.92 2.20
N LYS A 74 11.98 -6.36 1.69
CA LYS A 74 11.71 -4.93 1.71
C LYS A 74 10.21 -4.69 1.74
N ILE A 75 9.80 -3.71 2.54
CA ILE A 75 8.42 -3.22 2.60
C ILE A 75 8.47 -1.72 2.37
N VAL A 76 7.53 -1.20 1.59
CA VAL A 76 7.33 0.24 1.40
C VAL A 76 5.85 0.53 1.63
N ASN A 77 5.55 1.36 2.63
CA ASN A 77 4.20 1.85 2.84
C ASN A 77 4.10 3.24 2.21
N HIS A 78 3.43 3.33 1.06
CA HIS A 78 3.34 4.56 0.28
C HIS A 78 2.42 5.62 0.87
N LYS A 79 1.87 5.41 2.10
CA LYS A 79 0.97 6.33 2.84
C LYS A 79 0.63 7.55 2.01
N ARG A 80 -0.37 7.42 1.12
CA ARG A 80 -0.59 8.45 0.10
C ARG A 80 -0.70 9.80 0.80
N PRO A 81 0.14 10.79 0.47
CA PRO A 81 -0.04 12.11 1.02
C PRO A 81 -1.45 12.56 0.64
N ARG A 82 -2.25 12.91 1.64
CA ARG A 82 -3.53 13.56 1.37
C ARG A 82 -3.17 14.91 0.75
N PHE A 83 -3.32 15.04 -0.56
CA PHE A 83 -3.19 16.34 -1.22
C PHE A 83 -4.09 17.34 -0.49
N SER A 84 -3.62 18.57 -0.29
CA SER A 84 -4.45 19.57 0.36
C SER A 84 -5.71 19.78 -0.47
N LYS A 85 -6.88 19.80 0.19
CA LYS A 85 -8.16 20.04 -0.48
C LYS A 85 -8.11 21.32 -1.31
N LYS A 86 -7.41 22.35 -0.80
CA LYS A 86 -7.17 23.63 -1.48
C LYS A 86 -6.44 23.43 -2.81
N ARG A 87 -5.27 22.76 -2.80
CA ARG A 87 -4.48 22.54 -4.02
C ARG A 87 -5.22 21.69 -5.05
N TYR A 88 -5.98 20.69 -4.58
CA TYR A 88 -6.82 19.86 -5.45
C TYR A 88 -7.91 20.71 -6.16
N ILE A 89 -8.59 21.58 -5.42
CA ILE A 89 -9.62 22.48 -5.98
C ILE A 89 -8.99 23.50 -6.94
N GLU A 90 -7.89 24.12 -6.57
CA GLU A 90 -7.17 25.08 -7.43
C GLU A 90 -6.78 24.43 -8.77
N LEU A 91 -6.16 23.26 -8.72
CA LEU A 91 -5.75 22.56 -9.94
C LEU A 91 -6.96 22.14 -10.78
N SER A 92 -8.04 21.69 -10.14
CA SER A 92 -9.27 21.32 -10.85
C SER A 92 -9.90 22.53 -11.56
N LYS A 93 -9.86 23.73 -10.95
CA LYS A 93 -10.29 24.99 -11.59
C LYS A 93 -9.42 25.33 -12.80
N VAL A 94 -8.09 25.27 -12.65
CA VAL A 94 -7.12 25.55 -13.73
C VAL A 94 -7.34 24.60 -14.92
N LEU A 95 -7.62 23.33 -14.66
CA LEU A 95 -7.84 22.30 -15.68
C LEU A 95 -9.29 22.29 -16.23
N GLY A 96 -10.17 23.17 -15.76
CA GLY A 96 -11.55 23.26 -16.27
C GLY A 96 -12.44 22.06 -15.90
N ILE A 97 -12.09 21.28 -14.87
CA ILE A 97 -12.87 20.13 -14.40
C ILE A 97 -14.13 20.64 -13.69
N LYS A 98 -15.32 20.36 -14.25
CA LYS A 98 -16.60 20.92 -13.77
C LYS A 98 -17.34 20.00 -12.79
N ASP A 99 -17.03 18.71 -12.75
CA ASP A 99 -17.69 17.67 -11.96
C ASP A 99 -16.97 17.37 -10.64
N ILE A 100 -16.40 18.39 -10.02
CA ILE A 100 -15.65 18.24 -8.76
C ILE A 100 -16.62 17.82 -7.65
N LYS A 101 -16.43 16.64 -7.05
CA LYS A 101 -17.25 16.10 -5.93
C LYS A 101 -17.44 17.06 -4.76
N TYR A 102 -16.49 17.98 -4.54
CA TYR A 102 -16.54 19.00 -3.48
C TYR A 102 -17.38 20.24 -3.81
N TYR A 103 -17.70 20.48 -5.07
CA TYR A 103 -18.59 21.58 -5.47
C TYR A 103 -20.07 21.26 -5.16
N ARG A 104 -20.48 19.99 -5.24
CA ARG A 104 -21.88 19.59 -5.05
C ARG A 104 -22.45 19.85 -3.66
N LYS A 105 -21.62 20.03 -2.62
CA LYS A 105 -22.13 20.32 -1.25
C LYS A 105 -22.50 21.80 -1.00
N HIS A 106 -22.14 22.72 -1.90
CA HIS A 106 -22.42 24.17 -1.71
C HIS A 106 -23.25 24.80 -2.82
N CYS A 107 -23.69 24.03 -3.82
CA CYS A 107 -24.55 24.55 -4.90
C CYS A 107 -26.00 24.04 -4.86
N ILE A 108 -26.40 23.30 -3.82
CA ILE A 108 -27.83 23.02 -3.53
C ILE A 108 -28.24 23.95 -2.38
N ALA A 109 -28.26 25.24 -2.69
CA ALA A 109 -28.93 26.28 -1.92
C ALA A 109 -29.30 27.37 -2.93
N ARG A 110 -30.32 27.06 -3.73
CA ARG A 110 -31.09 28.00 -4.52
C ARG A 110 -32.53 27.56 -4.45
#